data_AF-A0A8X7C9L0-F1
#
_entry.id   AF-A0A8X7C9L0-F1
#
_cell.length_a   1.000
_cell.length_b   1.000
_cell.length_c   1.000
_cell.angle_alpha   90.00
_cell.angle_beta   90.00
_cell.angle_gamma   90.00
#
_symmetry.space_group_name_H-M   'P 1'
#
loop_
_entity.id
_entity.type
_entity.pdbx_description
1 polymer ?
#
loop_
_entity_poly.entity_id
_entity_poly.type
_entity_poly.pdbx_seq_one_letter_code
_entity_poly.pdbx_strand_id
1 'polypeptide(L)'
;MFSYVMTRISSTSMILDKVCLVHFKYSPEICSNLENHTDIKISVERLSTNYQLGHTLIQTVPAVLLACFVGPWSDHYGRKFPAMIAILGMTAGTLGSAVCAYYMDTRVEYYFIPAIFTGAFGGVVCLLAFFYSYASDVTP
;
A
#
# COMPACT_ATOMS: atom_id res chain seq x y z
N MET A 1 -1.88 -9.88 9.50
CA MET A 1 -2.17 -10.27 8.11
C MET A 1 -3.56 -9.84 7.64
N PHE A 2 -4.65 -10.16 8.36
CA PHE A 2 -6.01 -9.73 7.99
C PHE A 2 -6.16 -8.22 7.73
N SER A 3 -5.66 -7.38 8.66
CA SER A 3 -5.69 -5.92 8.52
C SER A 3 -5.03 -5.42 7.22
N TYR A 4 -3.89 -6.01 6.82
CA TYR A 4 -3.19 -5.64 5.60
C TYR A 4 -4.01 -5.94 4.34
N VAL A 5 -4.70 -7.08 4.31
CA VAL A 5 -5.59 -7.46 3.21
C VAL A 5 -6.80 -6.53 3.12
N MET A 6 -7.40 -6.18 4.26
CA MET A 6 -8.53 -5.25 4.30
C MET A 6 -8.15 -3.88 3.74
N THR A 7 -7.03 -3.31 4.18
CA THR A 7 -6.55 -2.00 3.68
C THR A 7 -6.31 -2.04 2.16
N ARG A 8 -5.83 -3.15 1.61
CA ARG A 8 -5.64 -3.31 0.17
C ARG A 8 -6.95 -3.24 -0.60
N ILE A 9 -7.98 -3.96 -0.15
CA ILE A 9 -9.31 -3.97 -0.78
C ILE A 9 -9.96 -2.59 -0.71
N SER A 10 -9.91 -1.94 0.46
CA SER A 10 -10.45 -0.57 0.59
C SER A 10 -9.73 0.43 -0.31
N SER A 11 -8.40 0.29 -0.45
CA SER A 11 -7.61 1.16 -1.31
C SER A 11 -7.92 0.95 -2.80
N THR A 12 -8.15 -0.29 -3.23
CA THR A 12 -8.52 -0.56 -4.63
C THR A 12 -9.84 0.10 -5.01
N SER A 13 -10.85 -0.01 -4.14
CA SER A 13 -12.16 0.63 -4.37
C SER A 13 -12.03 2.16 -4.36
N MET A 14 -11.29 2.72 -3.40
CA MET A 14 -11.04 4.17 -3.33
C MET A 14 -10.34 4.72 -4.58
N ILE A 15 -9.31 4.03 -5.09
CA ILE A 15 -8.58 4.48 -6.28
C ILE A 15 -9.50 4.47 -7.49
N LEU A 16 -10.35 3.45 -7.64
CA LEU A 16 -11.31 3.35 -8.74
C LEU A 16 -12.29 4.53 -8.74
N ASP A 17 -12.89 4.84 -7.59
CA ASP A 17 -13.82 5.96 -7.44
C ASP A 17 -13.13 7.31 -7.72
N LYS A 18 -11.91 7.51 -7.17
CA LYS A 18 -11.13 8.74 -7.42
C LYS A 18 -10.75 8.92 -8.87
N VAL A 19 -10.34 7.86 -9.56
CA VAL A 19 -10.01 7.92 -10.99
C VAL A 19 -11.26 8.29 -11.79
N CYS A 20 -12.41 7.71 -11.48
CA CYS A 20 -13.66 7.99 -12.18
C CYS A 20 -14.12 9.46 -11.99
N LEU A 21 -14.10 9.95 -10.74
CA LEU A 21 -14.62 11.27 -10.38
C LEU A 21 -13.62 12.42 -10.64
N VAL A 22 -12.34 12.24 -10.30
CA VAL A 22 -11.35 13.34 -10.33
C VAL A 22 -10.60 13.37 -11.65
N HIS A 23 -10.19 12.22 -12.18
CA HIS A 23 -9.38 12.15 -13.39
C HIS A 23 -10.25 12.24 -14.66
N PHE A 24 -11.30 11.41 -14.75
CA PHE A 24 -12.21 11.42 -15.90
C PHE A 24 -13.39 12.41 -15.78
N LYS A 25 -13.68 12.92 -14.57
CA LYS A 25 -14.76 13.87 -14.31
C LYS A 25 -16.15 13.37 -14.74
N TYR A 26 -16.40 12.07 -14.60
CA TYR A 26 -17.73 11.52 -14.83
C TYR A 26 -18.70 11.85 -13.69
N SER A 27 -20.01 11.79 -14.00
CA SER A 27 -21.06 11.95 -12.99
C SER A 27 -21.02 10.79 -11.99
N PRO A 28 -21.34 11.02 -10.69
CA PRO A 28 -21.41 9.95 -9.68
C PRO A 28 -22.39 8.83 -10.04
N GLU A 29 -23.43 9.12 -10.83
CA GLU A 29 -24.38 8.11 -11.32
C GLU A 29 -23.72 7.12 -12.29
N ILE A 30 -22.79 7.60 -13.13
CA ILE A 30 -22.03 6.75 -14.04
C ILE A 30 -21.03 5.91 -13.23
N CYS A 31 -20.32 6.54 -12.29
CA CYS A 31 -19.30 5.86 -11.48
C CYS A 31 -19.89 4.74 -10.59
N SER A 32 -21.11 4.93 -10.08
CA SER A 32 -21.83 3.91 -9.31
C SER A 32 -22.41 2.78 -10.18
N ASN A 33 -22.61 3.02 -11.48
CA ASN A 33 -23.17 2.06 -12.43
C ASN A 33 -22.19 1.72 -13.57
N LEU A 34 -20.94 1.46 -13.19
CA LEU A 34 -19.86 1.11 -14.12
C LEU A 34 -20.12 -0.19 -14.88
N GLU A 35 -20.92 -1.10 -14.32
CA GLU A 35 -21.23 -2.38 -14.96
C GLU A 35 -22.04 -2.23 -16.25
N ASN A 36 -22.90 -1.21 -16.34
CA ASN A 36 -23.67 -0.92 -17.57
C ASN A 36 -22.83 -0.26 -18.67
N HIS A 37 -21.65 0.26 -18.35
CA HIS A 37 -20.80 1.00 -19.28
C HIS A 37 -19.44 0.32 -19.45
N THR A 38 -19.40 -0.75 -20.23
CA THR A 38 -18.20 -1.59 -20.43
C THR A 38 -16.98 -0.80 -20.91
N ASP A 39 -17.16 0.14 -21.83
CA ASP A 39 -16.05 0.90 -22.40
C ASP A 39 -15.43 1.86 -21.38
N ILE A 40 -16.28 2.52 -20.58
CA ILE A 40 -15.87 3.42 -19.50
C ILE A 40 -15.16 2.61 -18.42
N LYS A 41 -15.76 1.49 -18.00
CA LYS A 41 -15.20 0.58 -16.99
C LYS A 41 -13.78 0.15 -17.32
N ILE A 42 -13.54 -0.33 -18.55
CA ILE A 42 -12.20 -0.76 -18.98
C ILE A 42 -11.19 0.38 -18.87
N SER A 43 -11.56 1.60 -19.28
CA SER A 43 -10.65 2.75 -19.23
C SER A 43 -10.29 3.17 -17.80
N VAL A 44 -11.28 3.18 -16.90
CA VAL A 44 -11.12 3.51 -15.48
C VAL A 44 -10.31 2.44 -14.76
N GLU A 45 -10.64 1.17 -14.95
CA GLU A 45 -9.94 0.03 -14.34
C GLU A 45 -8.48 -0.07 -14.80
N ARG A 46 -8.21 0.22 -16.08
CA ARG A 46 -6.84 0.22 -16.60
C ARG A 46 -6.00 1.29 -15.91
N LEU A 47 -6.55 2.50 -15.77
CA LEU A 47 -5.83 3.60 -15.15
C LEU A 47 -5.68 3.37 -13.64
N SER A 48 -6.71 2.91 -12.94
CA SER A 48 -6.65 2.58 -11.51
C SER A 48 -5.61 1.48 -11.24
N THR A 49 -5.55 0.46 -12.09
CA THR A 49 -4.54 -0.61 -12.02
C THR A 49 -3.13 -0.03 -12.18
N ASN A 50 -2.91 0.87 -13.13
CA ASN A 50 -1.60 1.52 -13.31
C ASN A 50 -1.17 2.32 -12.07
N TYR A 51 -2.08 3.09 -11.45
CA TYR A 51 -1.79 3.78 -10.20
C TYR A 51 -1.47 2.82 -9.06
N GLN A 52 -2.20 1.72 -8.96
CA GLN A 52 -1.97 0.71 -7.93
C GLN A 52 -0.65 -0.04 -8.12
N LEU A 53 -0.27 -0.32 -9.36
CA LEU A 53 1.05 -0.87 -9.70
C LEU A 53 2.16 0.12 -9.31
N GLY A 54 2.01 1.40 -9.68
CA GLY A 54 2.95 2.45 -9.28
C GLY A 54 3.12 2.56 -7.77
N HIS A 55 2.01 2.55 -7.02
CA HIS A 55 2.02 2.57 -5.56
C HIS A 55 2.76 1.36 -4.99
N THR A 56 2.47 0.17 -5.53
CA THR A 56 3.12 -1.07 -5.09
C THR A 56 4.62 -1.02 -5.35
N LEU A 57 5.07 -0.58 -6.53
CA LEU A 57 6.49 -0.46 -6.86
C LEU A 57 7.22 0.53 -5.95
N ILE A 58 6.63 1.70 -5.72
CA ILE A 58 7.19 2.72 -4.83
C ILE A 58 7.33 2.20 -3.40
N GLN A 59 6.41 1.35 -2.96
CA GLN A 59 6.48 0.74 -1.63
C GLN A 59 7.49 -0.42 -1.57
N THR A 60 7.53 -1.29 -2.59
CA THR A 60 8.30 -2.55 -2.54
C THR A 60 9.77 -2.37 -2.87
N VAL A 61 10.12 -1.53 -3.84
CA VAL A 61 11.51 -1.30 -4.26
C VAL A 61 12.40 -0.86 -3.08
N PRO A 62 12.09 0.22 -2.34
CA PRO A 62 12.90 0.62 -1.19
C PRO A 62 12.84 -0.41 -0.05
N ALA A 63 11.70 -1.07 0.16
CA ALA A 63 11.56 -2.09 1.19
C ALA A 63 12.48 -3.30 0.94
N VAL A 64 12.60 -3.76 -0.31
CA VAL A 64 13.50 -4.86 -0.69
C VAL A 64 14.95 -4.46 -0.50
N LEU A 65 15.33 -3.26 -0.94
CA LEU A 65 16.69 -2.75 -0.74
C LEU A 65 17.04 -2.71 0.75
N LEU A 66 16.15 -2.17 1.58
CA LEU A 66 16.33 -2.13 3.03
C LEU A 66 16.37 -3.52 3.65
N ALA A 67 15.52 -4.45 3.20
CA ALA A 67 15.50 -5.82 3.69
C ALA A 67 16.85 -6.53 3.47
N CYS A 68 17.54 -6.27 2.35
CA CYS A 68 18.87 -6.82 2.09
C CYS A 68 19.93 -6.35 3.10
N PHE A 69 19.83 -5.11 3.60
CA PHE A 69 20.75 -4.59 4.63
C PHE A 69 20.32 -4.99 6.05
N VAL A 70 19.00 -4.95 6.30
CA VAL A 70 18.41 -5.27 7.60
C VAL A 70 18.56 -6.74 7.94
N GLY A 71 18.56 -7.64 6.96
CA GLY A 71 18.77 -9.08 7.18
C GLY A 71 20.04 -9.39 7.97
N PRO A 72 21.25 -9.12 7.41
CA PRO A 72 22.52 -9.33 8.10
C PRO A 72 22.64 -8.54 9.40
N TRP A 73 22.08 -7.33 9.44
CA TRP A 73 22.09 -6.51 10.65
C TRP A 73 21.26 -7.11 11.78
N SER A 74 20.10 -7.69 11.46
CA SER A 74 19.20 -8.30 12.45
C SER A 74 19.80 -9.55 13.09
N ASP A 75 20.64 -10.29 12.35
CA ASP A 75 21.32 -11.48 12.85
C ASP A 75 22.44 -11.11 13.84
N HIS A 76 23.07 -9.94 13.69
CA HIS A 76 24.20 -9.53 14.52
C HIS A 76 23.82 -8.62 15.70
N TYR A 77 22.78 -7.78 15.57
CA TYR A 77 22.38 -6.78 16.56
C TYR A 77 20.99 -7.04 17.19
N GLY A 78 20.32 -8.11 16.75
CA GLY A 78 19.01 -8.52 17.26
C GLY A 78 17.83 -8.02 16.43
N ARG A 79 16.75 -8.82 16.44
CA ARG A 79 15.63 -8.71 15.50
C ARG A 79 14.51 -7.74 15.91
N LYS A 80 14.48 -7.32 17.19
CA LYS A 80 13.39 -6.50 17.76
C LYS A 80 13.34 -5.07 17.23
N PHE A 81 14.50 -4.43 17.06
CA PHE A 81 14.57 -3.04 16.63
C PHE A 81 14.12 -2.81 15.17
N PRO A 82 14.60 -3.58 14.18
CA PRO A 82 14.08 -3.46 12.81
C PRO A 82 12.57 -3.71 12.72
N ALA A 83 12.04 -4.64 13.51
CA ALA A 83 10.60 -4.92 13.56
C ALA A 83 9.80 -3.72 14.07
N MET A 84 10.27 -3.04 15.13
CA MET A 84 9.61 -1.84 15.66
C MET A 84 9.57 -0.70 14.63
N ILE A 85 10.66 -0.49 13.89
CA ILE A 85 10.72 0.52 12.82
C ILE A 85 9.71 0.18 11.71
N ALA A 86 9.65 -1.09 11.29
CA ALA A 86 8.70 -1.52 10.27
C ALA A 86 7.24 -1.32 10.69
N ILE A 87 6.92 -1.57 11.96
CA ILE A 87 5.58 -1.32 12.52
C ILE A 87 5.26 0.18 12.49
N LEU A 88 6.19 1.03 12.96
CA LEU A 88 6.00 2.49 12.95
C LEU A 88 5.77 3.01 11.53
N GLY A 89 6.58 2.56 10.58
CA GLY A 89 6.43 2.90 9.16
C GLY A 89 5.06 2.50 8.59
N MET A 90 4.59 1.31 8.91
CA MET A 90 3.26 0.86 8.49
C MET A 90 2.13 1.65 9.15
N THR A 91 2.24 1.99 10.44
CA THR A 91 1.23 2.82 11.10
C THR A 91 1.15 4.22 10.51
N ALA A 92 2.30 4.84 10.19
CA ALA A 92 2.33 6.12 9.49
C ALA A 92 1.73 6.01 8.08
N GLY A 93 2.04 4.93 7.35
CA GLY A 93 1.50 4.66 6.03
C GLY A 93 -0.01 4.45 5.99
N THR A 94 -0.55 3.70 6.96
CA THR A 94 -2.01 3.48 7.07
C THR A 94 -2.74 4.76 7.47
N LEU A 95 -2.17 5.56 8.37
CA LEU A 95 -2.72 6.89 8.70
C LEU A 95 -2.74 7.82 7.48
N GLY A 96 -1.64 7.87 6.71
CA GLY A 96 -1.60 8.67 5.48
C GLY A 96 -2.59 8.20 4.42
N SER A 97 -2.76 6.88 4.28
CA SER A 97 -3.80 6.29 3.42
C SER A 97 -5.22 6.65 3.89
N ALA A 98 -5.47 6.65 5.21
CA ALA A 98 -6.76 7.04 5.78
C ALA A 98 -7.08 8.53 5.55
N VAL A 99 -6.08 9.41 5.65
CA VAL A 99 -6.23 10.82 5.28
C VAL A 99 -6.57 10.96 3.79
N CYS A 100 -5.92 10.19 2.92
CA CYS A 100 -6.25 10.18 1.49
C CYS A 100 -7.68 9.70 1.23
N ALA A 101 -8.20 8.75 2.03
CA ALA A 101 -9.57 8.26 1.93
C ALA A 101 -10.60 9.28 2.42
N TYR A 102 -10.26 10.11 3.41
CA TYR A 102 -11.12 11.20 3.87
C TYR A 102 -11.28 12.28 2.78
N TYR A 103 -10.19 12.63 2.09
CA TYR A 103 -10.21 13.64 1.04
C TYR A 103 -10.41 13.03 -0.36
N MET A 104 -11.65 12.71 -0.72
CA MET A 104 -11.98 12.11 -2.02
C MET A 104 -11.76 13.02 -3.23
N ASP A 105 -11.84 14.34 -3.05
CA ASP A 105 -11.67 15.32 -4.15
C ASP A 105 -10.20 15.54 -4.57
N THR A 106 -9.26 14.93 -3.86
CA THR A 106 -7.83 15.08 -4.14
C THR A 106 -7.37 14.15 -5.26
N ARG A 107 -6.36 14.59 -6.03
CA ARG A 107 -5.78 13.78 -7.09
C ARG A 107 -5.14 12.50 -6.55
N VAL A 108 -5.12 11.45 -7.37
CA VAL A 108 -4.68 10.10 -6.98
C VAL A 108 -3.18 10.07 -6.63
N GLU A 109 -2.37 10.98 -7.18
CA GLU A 109 -0.91 11.01 -6.98
C GLU A 109 -0.51 11.25 -5.51
N TYR A 110 -1.35 11.91 -4.71
CA TYR A 110 -1.07 12.11 -3.28
C TYR A 110 -0.99 10.78 -2.51
N TYR A 111 -1.62 9.73 -3.05
CA TYR A 111 -1.55 8.38 -2.49
C TYR A 111 -0.13 7.78 -2.57
N PHE A 112 0.77 8.31 -3.41
CA PHE A 112 2.17 7.86 -3.45
C PHE A 112 3.00 8.31 -2.25
N ILE A 113 2.63 9.42 -1.61
CA ILE A 113 3.35 9.94 -0.43
C ILE A 113 3.39 8.91 0.71
N PRO A 114 2.26 8.37 1.20
CA PRO A 114 2.28 7.35 2.24
C PRO A 114 2.98 6.05 1.79
N ALA A 115 2.97 5.74 0.49
CA ALA A 115 3.69 4.59 -0.07
C ALA A 115 5.20 4.70 0.14
N ILE A 116 5.77 5.89 -0.13
CA ILE A 116 7.20 6.17 0.04
C ILE A 116 7.59 5.99 1.50
N PHE A 117 6.83 6.56 2.44
CA PHE A 117 7.10 6.39 3.87
C PHE A 117 7.06 4.92 4.27
N THR A 118 6.02 4.19 3.86
CA THR A 118 5.89 2.77 4.20
C THR A 118 7.05 1.94 3.64
N GLY A 119 7.50 2.24 2.42
CA GLY A 119 8.63 1.58 1.79
C GLY A 119 9.97 1.90 2.45
N ALA A 120 10.19 3.16 2.82
CA ALA A 120 11.42 3.64 3.47
C ALA A 120 11.64 3.08 4.88
N PHE A 121 10.59 2.58 5.54
CA PHE A 121 10.69 1.95 6.85
C PHE A 121 10.65 0.41 6.77
N GLY A 122 10.82 -0.19 5.58
CA GLY A 122 10.93 -1.64 5.38
C GLY A 122 9.62 -2.36 5.05
N GLY A 123 8.48 -1.67 5.20
CA GLY A 123 7.17 -2.13 4.76
C GLY A 123 6.76 -3.52 5.25
N VAL A 124 5.84 -4.14 4.51
CA VAL A 124 5.30 -5.47 4.87
C VAL A 124 6.37 -6.58 4.78
N VAL A 125 7.40 -6.39 3.95
CA VAL A 125 8.47 -7.37 3.72
C VAL A 125 9.29 -7.58 5.00
N CYS A 126 9.72 -6.50 5.66
CA CYS A 126 10.46 -6.61 6.92
C CYS A 126 9.63 -7.24 8.05
N LEU A 127 8.32 -6.96 8.10
CA LEU A 127 7.43 -7.62 9.08
C LEU A 127 7.32 -9.12 8.83
N LEU A 128 7.11 -9.53 7.57
CA LEU A 128 7.03 -10.94 7.22
C LEU A 128 8.33 -11.67 7.54
N ALA A 129 9.48 -11.08 7.19
CA ALA A 129 10.79 -11.62 7.53
C ALA A 129 10.93 -11.83 9.06
N PHE A 130 10.56 -10.82 9.86
CA PHE A 130 10.58 -10.94 11.32
C PHE A 130 9.68 -12.09 11.83
N PHE A 131 8.43 -12.19 11.36
CA PHE A 131 7.51 -13.23 11.81
C PHE A 131 8.00 -14.64 11.44
N TYR A 132 8.50 -14.83 10.23
CA TYR A 132 9.02 -16.13 9.79
C TYR A 132 10.29 -16.52 10.55
N SER A 133 11.23 -15.58 10.74
CA SER A 133 12.43 -15.82 11.53
C SER A 133 12.09 -16.12 13.00
N TYR A 134 11.14 -15.40 13.60
CA TYR A 134 10.69 -15.67 14.96
C TYR A 134 10.03 -17.04 15.10
N ALA A 135 9.18 -17.43 14.14
CA ALA A 135 8.58 -18.76 14.12
C ALA A 135 9.65 -19.86 14.03
N SER A 136 10.69 -19.65 13.23
CA SER A 136 11.82 -20.59 13.13
C SER A 136 12.63 -20.69 14.42
N ASP A 137 12.80 -19.59 15.16
CA ASP A 137 13.55 -19.61 16.42
C ASP A 137 12.80 -20.30 17.57
N VAL A 138 11.45 -20.23 17.55
CA VAL A 138 10.59 -20.78 18.61
C VAL A 138 10.23 -22.26 18.36
N THR A 139 10.35 -22.72 17.13
CA THR A 139 10.08 -24.12 16.77
C THR A 139 11.33 -24.97 17.06
N PRO A 140 11.22 -26.08 17.83
CA PRO A 140 12.36 -26.95 18.16
C PRO A 140 12.90 -27.74 16.98
#